data_AF-A0A0M3RJ09-F1
#
_entry.id   AF-A0A0M3RJ09-F1
#
_cell.length_a   1.000
_cell.length_b   1.000
_cell.length_c   1.000
_cell.angle_alpha   90.00
_cell.angle_beta   90.00
_cell.angle_gamma   90.00
#
_symmetry.space_group_name_H-M   'P 1'
#
loop_
_entity.id
_entity.type
_entity.pdbx_description
1 polymer ?
#
loop_
_entity_poly.entity_id
_entity_poly.type
_entity_poly.pdbx_seq_one_letter_code
_entity_poly.pdbx_strand_id
1 'polypeptide(L)'
;MARRWQIITVELLFGLGQTFIPPPGRDLILPPSTTFDQLGLAIDRALGRWDLAHLREFTLADGTRITDEETRRMVHSGNFGEGILVERTADLGERVKKYVSVDDVFRYVFDLSDEWTCRCTMTGFGDPESLYGVVVSQPVPIWGWGRLPDQYGRDRRDSDEQPDASLSTQQKRAIRKETTAFVMDFGHMDPERLDPKDLRTARAAGDIGALLAALAGVETGHVLQQVGQAFAEVWEHGAGPVKRRGRRSVERELESATMGLSNALSWRDRAGDAQLAAELVARLQGREPEGRPLPVDLEVLAETMTLRDDAGDGAYLDLDTGTVLPVAVIAEHGGDPESGVEDLGIEPGHEWIVLSDPAGAAASDRRDFVRSLSNGPTLSDSSAGDALDRAMKTRGTKKFYDTLDELDLVAVWRAFQDDRRWGRARAALAERGLRPVRPAQSVGAAEPAEPARAPREDGEDAE
;
A
#
# COMPACT_ATOMS: atom_id res chain seq x y z
N MET A 1 -9.64 29.35 32.41
CA MET A 1 -9.14 29.33 31.02
C MET A 1 -10.24 28.73 30.15
N ALA A 2 -10.57 29.34 29.02
CA ALA A 2 -11.57 28.79 28.10
C ALA A 2 -11.07 27.45 27.54
N ARG A 3 -11.91 26.41 27.57
CA ARG A 3 -11.54 25.12 26.97
C ARG A 3 -11.72 25.24 25.46
N ARG A 4 -10.78 24.67 24.69
CA ARG A 4 -10.77 24.75 23.23
C ARG A 4 -11.18 23.41 22.64
N TRP A 5 -12.48 23.20 22.46
CA TRP A 5 -13.06 21.97 21.90
C TRP A 5 -13.39 22.16 20.43
N GLN A 6 -13.23 21.12 19.61
CA GLN A 6 -13.52 21.20 18.18
C GLN A 6 -15.03 21.31 17.95
N ILE A 7 -15.45 22.09 16.95
CA ILE A 7 -16.82 22.16 16.48
C ILE A 7 -16.86 21.52 15.09
N ILE A 8 -17.87 20.68 14.87
CA ILE A 8 -18.16 20.04 13.60
C ILE A 8 -19.55 20.44 13.14
N THR A 9 -19.68 20.75 11.86
CA THR A 9 -20.94 20.89 11.15
C THR A 9 -21.19 19.60 10.37
N VAL A 10 -22.38 19.02 10.55
CA VAL A 10 -22.78 17.77 9.91
C VAL A 10 -24.04 18.00 9.11
N GLU A 11 -23.96 17.76 7.80
CA GLU A 11 -25.06 17.94 6.86
C GLU A 11 -25.46 16.60 6.25
N LEU A 12 -26.72 16.21 6.43
CA LEU A 12 -27.26 14.98 5.84
C LEU A 12 -27.59 15.23 4.37
N LEU A 13 -26.85 14.58 3.49
CA LEU A 13 -26.91 14.80 2.05
C LEU A 13 -27.79 13.77 1.34
N PHE A 14 -27.71 12.51 1.75
CA PHE A 14 -28.34 11.39 1.06
C PHE A 14 -28.79 10.29 2.02
N GLY A 15 -29.77 9.50 1.61
CA GLY A 15 -30.22 8.28 2.28
C GLY A 15 -31.55 7.78 1.68
N LEU A 16 -31.77 6.46 1.72
CA LEU A 16 -32.95 5.81 1.10
C LEU A 16 -33.14 6.16 -0.39
N GLY A 17 -32.03 6.32 -1.13
CA GLY A 17 -32.09 6.71 -2.54
C GLY A 17 -32.49 8.17 -2.80
N GLN A 18 -32.61 8.99 -1.75
CA GLN A 18 -33.05 10.39 -1.84
C GLN A 18 -31.94 11.37 -1.50
N THR A 19 -31.83 12.45 -2.29
CA THR A 19 -30.96 13.60 -1.99
C THR A 19 -31.76 14.67 -1.24
N PHE A 20 -31.25 15.12 -0.08
CA PHE A 20 -31.91 16.13 0.74
C PHE A 20 -31.50 17.55 0.33
N ILE A 21 -32.48 18.38 -0.03
CA ILE A 21 -32.24 19.74 -0.53
C ILE A 21 -33.28 20.72 0.07
N PRO A 22 -32.85 21.71 0.87
CA PRO A 22 -31.50 21.84 1.44
C PRO A 22 -31.20 20.72 2.45
N PRO A 23 -29.92 20.39 2.68
CA PRO A 23 -29.57 19.31 3.62
C PRO A 23 -29.90 19.74 5.06
N PRO A 24 -30.63 18.92 5.84
CA PRO A 24 -30.76 19.14 7.27
C PRO A 24 -29.41 18.89 7.94
N GLY A 25 -29.09 19.64 9.01
CA GLY A 25 -27.77 19.54 9.61
C GLY A 25 -27.70 19.96 11.07
N ARG A 26 -26.58 19.62 11.71
CA ARG A 26 -26.32 19.80 13.14
C ARG A 26 -24.90 20.31 13.34
N ASP A 27 -24.74 21.24 14.27
CA ASP A 27 -23.43 21.55 14.81
C ASP A 27 -23.25 20.80 16.12
N LEU A 28 -22.13 20.11 16.27
CA LEU A 28 -21.76 19.40 17.49
C LEU A 28 -20.46 19.98 18.06
N ILE A 29 -20.36 20.00 19.39
CA ILE A 29 -19.11 20.30 20.08
C ILE A 29 -18.48 19.02 20.62
N LEU A 30 -17.17 18.84 20.36
CA LEU A 30 -16.46 17.59 20.58
C LEU A 30 -15.42 17.74 21.70
N PRO A 31 -15.52 16.94 22.78
CA PRO A 31 -14.41 16.77 23.71
C PRO A 31 -13.13 16.34 22.98
N PRO A 32 -11.92 16.78 23.39
CA PRO A 32 -10.65 16.40 22.75
C PRO A 32 -10.32 14.90 22.81
N SER A 33 -11.06 14.12 23.59
CA SER A 33 -10.95 12.67 23.69
C SER A 33 -11.91 11.92 22.77
N THR A 34 -12.75 12.62 22.00
CA THR A 34 -13.77 12.03 21.13
C THR A 34 -13.15 11.05 20.14
N THR A 35 -13.72 9.85 20.09
CA THR A 35 -13.39 8.80 19.11
C THR A 35 -14.36 8.86 17.92
N PHE A 36 -14.00 8.25 16.80
CA PHE A 36 -14.90 8.16 15.64
C PHE A 36 -16.18 7.39 15.94
N ASP A 37 -16.13 6.36 16.79
CA ASP A 37 -17.33 5.64 17.25
C ASP A 37 -18.28 6.56 18.01
N GLN A 38 -17.74 7.32 18.98
CA GLN A 38 -18.52 8.31 19.75
C GLN A 38 -19.07 9.42 18.87
N LEU A 39 -18.30 9.87 17.88
CA LEU A 39 -18.75 10.85 16.92
C LEU A 39 -19.92 10.32 16.07
N GLY A 40 -19.78 9.12 15.48
CA GLY A 40 -20.84 8.52 14.66
C GLY A 40 -22.13 8.35 15.46
N LEU A 41 -22.03 7.80 16.67
CA LEU A 41 -23.17 7.65 17.57
C LEU A 41 -23.85 8.99 17.91
N ALA A 42 -23.05 10.05 18.11
CA ALA A 42 -23.58 11.39 18.39
C ALA A 42 -24.26 12.01 17.16
N ILE A 43 -23.69 11.80 15.97
CA ILE A 43 -24.29 12.20 14.69
C ILE A 43 -25.64 11.52 14.49
N ASP A 44 -25.67 10.19 14.62
CA ASP A 44 -26.88 9.38 14.42
C ASP A 44 -28.02 9.87 15.33
N ARG A 45 -27.72 10.07 16.62
CA ARG A 45 -28.67 10.60 17.60
C ARG A 45 -29.11 12.04 17.27
N ALA A 46 -28.16 12.90 16.89
CA ALA A 46 -28.47 14.30 16.55
C ALA A 46 -29.33 14.42 15.27
N LEU A 47 -29.22 13.44 14.37
CA LEU A 47 -30.02 13.29 13.16
C LEU A 47 -31.27 12.41 13.34
N GLY A 48 -31.60 12.04 14.58
CA GLY A 48 -32.87 11.37 14.90
C GLY A 48 -32.92 9.90 14.49
N ARG A 49 -31.77 9.22 14.40
CA ARG A 49 -31.69 7.76 14.27
C ARG A 49 -31.85 7.12 15.65
N TRP A 50 -32.57 6.01 15.71
CA TRP A 50 -32.86 5.31 16.98
C TRP A 50 -32.54 3.82 16.92
N ASP A 51 -32.59 3.19 15.74
CA ASP A 51 -32.08 1.84 15.54
C ASP A 51 -30.61 1.97 15.14
N LEU A 52 -29.71 1.72 16.07
CA LEU A 52 -28.28 2.03 15.92
C LEU A 52 -27.43 0.78 15.63
N ALA A 53 -28.07 -0.39 15.49
CA ALA A 53 -27.42 -1.67 15.26
C ALA A 53 -27.04 -1.86 13.77
N HIS A 54 -26.41 -0.83 13.19
CA HIS A 54 -26.00 -0.77 11.78
C HIS A 54 -24.53 -0.44 11.65
N LEU A 55 -23.93 -0.88 10.55
CA LEU A 55 -22.55 -0.56 10.20
C LEU A 55 -22.40 0.93 9.89
N ARG A 56 -21.22 1.47 10.20
CA ARG A 56 -20.90 2.88 9.96
C ARG A 56 -19.49 3.03 9.45
N GLU A 57 -19.28 4.05 8.64
CA GLU A 57 -17.99 4.31 8.03
C GLU A 57 -17.74 5.81 7.91
N PHE A 58 -16.49 6.22 8.15
CA PHE A 58 -16.00 7.52 7.74
C PHE A 58 -15.02 7.36 6.58
N THR A 59 -15.05 8.29 5.63
CA THR A 59 -14.03 8.42 4.58
C THR A 59 -13.41 9.80 4.72
N LEU A 60 -12.11 9.86 5.03
CA LEU A 60 -11.36 11.11 5.14
C LEU A 60 -10.97 11.65 3.75
N ALA A 61 -10.54 12.91 3.70
CA ALA A 61 -10.13 13.57 2.45
C ALA A 61 -8.95 12.89 1.75
N ASP A 62 -8.07 12.22 2.49
CA ASP A 62 -6.92 11.47 1.95
C ASP A 62 -7.28 10.03 1.53
N GLY A 63 -8.56 9.67 1.55
CA GLY A 63 -9.06 8.33 1.24
C GLY A 63 -8.99 7.35 2.42
N THR A 64 -8.52 7.76 3.59
CA THR A 64 -8.51 6.87 4.77
C THR A 64 -9.94 6.52 5.18
N ARG A 65 -10.25 5.22 5.25
CA ARG A 65 -11.54 4.70 5.72
C ARG A 65 -11.49 4.32 7.19
N ILE A 66 -12.38 4.87 7.98
CA ILE A 66 -12.49 4.57 9.41
C ILE A 66 -13.75 3.77 9.62
N THR A 67 -13.58 2.50 9.95
CA THR A 67 -14.67 1.53 10.03
C THR A 67 -14.38 0.51 11.13
N ASP A 68 -15.38 -0.28 11.49
CA ASP A 68 -15.23 -1.32 12.49
C ASP A 68 -14.31 -2.45 11.98
N GLU A 69 -13.80 -3.24 12.92
CA GLU A 69 -12.87 -4.32 12.62
C GLU A 69 -13.46 -5.39 11.69
N GLU A 70 -14.76 -5.67 11.71
CA GLU A 70 -15.36 -6.69 10.86
C GLU A 70 -15.53 -6.20 9.42
N THR A 71 -16.05 -4.98 9.23
CA THR A 71 -16.16 -4.35 7.90
C THR A 71 -14.79 -4.20 7.25
N ARG A 72 -13.77 -3.81 8.04
CA ARG A 72 -12.38 -3.77 7.58
C ARG A 72 -11.96 -5.12 7.00
N ARG A 73 -12.32 -6.26 7.61
CA ARG A 73 -11.97 -7.59 7.07
C ARG A 73 -12.59 -7.87 5.71
N MET A 74 -13.85 -7.47 5.50
CA MET A 74 -14.54 -7.74 4.22
C MET A 74 -13.91 -6.96 3.08
N VAL A 75 -13.57 -5.69 3.32
CA VAL A 75 -12.94 -4.80 2.34
C VAL A 75 -11.60 -5.36 1.83
N HIS A 76 -10.76 -5.89 2.72
CA HIS A 76 -9.44 -6.41 2.35
C HIS A 76 -9.47 -7.73 1.54
N SER A 77 -10.65 -8.36 1.39
CA SER A 77 -10.82 -9.61 0.65
C SER A 77 -11.24 -9.41 -0.82
N GLY A 78 -11.57 -8.18 -1.23
CA GLY A 78 -12.25 -7.89 -2.49
C GLY A 78 -11.39 -7.35 -3.64
N ASN A 79 -10.07 -7.52 -3.63
CA ASN A 79 -9.22 -6.89 -4.64
C ASN A 79 -9.36 -7.56 -6.03
N PHE A 80 -10.07 -6.89 -6.95
CA PHE A 80 -10.09 -7.19 -8.38
C PHE A 80 -9.29 -6.11 -9.13
N GLY A 81 -8.05 -6.42 -9.56
CA GLY A 81 -7.21 -5.47 -10.32
C GLY A 81 -5.76 -5.94 -10.55
N GLU A 82 -4.99 -5.21 -11.37
CA GLU A 82 -3.58 -5.50 -11.75
C GLU A 82 -2.56 -5.24 -10.62
N GLY A 83 -2.98 -4.91 -9.40
CA GLY A 83 -2.09 -4.65 -8.26
C GLY A 83 -2.75 -4.92 -6.91
N ILE A 84 -1.99 -4.68 -5.83
CA ILE A 84 -2.55 -4.64 -4.47
C ILE A 84 -2.91 -3.21 -4.11
N LEU A 85 -4.10 -3.02 -3.54
CA LEU A 85 -4.48 -1.80 -2.84
C LEU A 85 -4.56 -2.14 -1.36
N VAL A 86 -3.52 -1.78 -0.60
CA VAL A 86 -3.63 -1.79 0.86
C VAL A 86 -4.42 -0.54 1.22
N GLU A 87 -5.72 -0.69 1.46
CA GLU A 87 -6.55 0.46 1.81
C GLU A 87 -6.05 1.12 3.10
N ARG A 88 -5.97 2.46 3.10
CA ARG A 88 -5.71 3.21 4.32
C ARG A 88 -6.92 3.04 5.23
N THR A 89 -6.77 2.25 6.29
CA THR A 89 -7.86 2.01 7.23
C THR A 89 -7.47 2.34 8.67
N ALA A 90 -8.44 2.80 9.44
CA ALA A 90 -8.28 3.04 10.87
C ALA A 90 -9.50 2.52 11.64
N ASP A 91 -9.33 2.33 12.94
CA ASP A 91 -10.38 1.84 13.82
C ASP A 91 -11.31 2.96 14.30
N LEU A 92 -12.61 2.67 14.43
CA LEU A 92 -13.58 3.63 14.99
C LEU A 92 -13.21 4.10 16.42
N GLY A 93 -12.44 3.32 17.17
CA GLY A 93 -11.91 3.70 18.48
C GLY A 93 -10.81 4.76 18.45
N GLU A 94 -10.29 5.12 17.27
CA GLU A 94 -9.28 6.19 17.13
C GLU A 94 -9.86 7.57 17.42
N ARG A 95 -9.01 8.49 17.91
CA ARG A 95 -9.43 9.85 18.27
C ARG A 95 -9.57 10.73 17.03
N VAL A 96 -10.68 11.45 16.91
CA VAL A 96 -10.96 12.35 15.79
C VAL A 96 -9.84 13.37 15.58
N LYS A 97 -9.40 14.01 16.67
CA LYS A 97 -8.34 15.05 16.63
C LYS A 97 -6.97 14.58 16.11
N LYS A 98 -6.73 13.27 16.02
CA LYS A 98 -5.47 12.70 15.47
C LYS A 98 -5.45 12.77 13.95
N TYR A 99 -6.63 12.75 13.33
CA TYR A 99 -6.81 12.64 11.88
C TYR A 99 -7.39 13.89 11.25
N VAL A 100 -8.14 14.69 12.02
CA VAL A 100 -8.93 15.79 11.47
C VAL A 100 -8.66 17.09 12.22
N SER A 101 -8.32 18.11 11.43
CA SER A 101 -8.06 19.51 11.81
C SER A 101 -9.26 20.40 11.47
N VAL A 102 -9.18 21.68 11.83
CA VAL A 102 -10.16 22.67 11.39
C VAL A 102 -10.04 22.85 9.87
N ASP A 103 -11.18 23.14 9.23
CA ASP A 103 -11.41 23.26 7.78
C ASP A 103 -11.40 21.94 7.01
N ASP A 104 -11.02 20.83 7.65
CA ASP A 104 -11.12 19.51 7.02
C ASP A 104 -12.59 19.10 6.81
N VAL A 105 -12.82 18.46 5.67
CA VAL A 105 -14.09 17.85 5.29
C VAL A 105 -13.89 16.34 5.22
N PHE A 106 -14.88 15.58 5.68
CA PHE A 106 -14.91 14.13 5.56
C PHE A 106 -16.35 13.63 5.37
N ARG A 107 -16.49 12.41 4.83
CA ARG A 107 -17.77 11.75 4.64
C ARG A 107 -18.06 10.83 5.81
N TYR A 108 -19.30 10.77 6.26
CA TYR A 108 -19.79 9.78 7.23
C TYR A 108 -21.00 9.06 6.63
N VAL A 109 -21.03 7.74 6.70
CA VAL A 109 -22.16 6.91 6.24
C VAL A 109 -22.65 6.07 7.41
N PHE A 110 -23.94 6.16 7.68
CA PHE A 110 -24.66 5.30 8.62
C PHE A 110 -25.58 4.34 7.86
N ASP A 111 -25.59 3.07 8.25
CA ASP A 111 -26.29 1.99 7.55
C ASP A 111 -25.81 1.87 6.09
N LEU A 112 -24.85 0.97 5.86
CA LEU A 112 -24.26 0.77 4.54
C LEU A 112 -25.26 0.23 3.50
N SER A 113 -26.46 -0.20 3.91
CA SER A 113 -27.53 -0.60 2.98
C SER A 113 -28.37 0.60 2.54
N ASP A 114 -28.80 1.42 3.50
CA ASP A 114 -29.65 2.60 3.24
C ASP A 114 -28.85 3.89 2.92
N GLU A 115 -27.53 3.85 3.09
CA GLU A 115 -26.52 4.84 2.74
C GLU A 115 -26.81 6.25 3.28
N TRP A 116 -27.14 6.38 4.57
CA TRP A 116 -27.33 7.69 5.21
C TRP A 116 -26.03 8.47 5.25
N THR A 117 -25.81 9.29 4.22
CA THR A 117 -24.53 9.93 3.94
C THR A 117 -24.53 11.38 4.38
N CYS A 118 -23.57 11.72 5.22
CA CYS A 118 -23.35 13.05 5.76
C CYS A 118 -22.03 13.64 5.25
N ARG A 119 -22.06 14.95 4.96
CA ARG A 119 -20.85 15.78 4.88
C ARG A 119 -20.55 16.31 6.26
N CYS A 120 -19.33 16.07 6.71
CA CYS A 120 -18.82 16.51 7.99
C CYS A 120 -17.72 17.55 7.75
N THR A 121 -17.86 18.75 8.31
CA THR A 121 -16.89 19.85 8.17
C THR A 121 -16.46 20.31 9.56
N MET A 122 -15.15 20.33 9.83
CA MET A 122 -14.63 20.86 11.09
C MET A 122 -14.56 22.39 11.01
N THR A 123 -15.46 23.10 11.67
CA THR A 123 -15.64 24.54 11.46
C THR A 123 -14.85 25.42 12.42
N GLY A 124 -14.34 24.88 13.51
CA GLY A 124 -13.51 25.66 14.42
C GLY A 124 -13.43 25.12 15.84
N PHE A 125 -13.35 26.04 16.79
CA PHE A 125 -13.26 25.73 18.21
C PHE A 125 -14.23 26.54 19.05
N GLY A 126 -14.69 25.97 20.16
CA GLY A 126 -15.54 26.65 21.13
C GLY A 126 -15.35 26.15 22.56
N ASP A 127 -15.87 26.93 23.50
CA ASP A 127 -15.90 26.59 24.92
C ASP A 127 -17.24 25.93 25.29
N PRO A 128 -17.24 24.69 25.82
CA PRO A 128 -18.47 23.94 26.12
C PRO A 128 -19.32 24.57 27.23
N GLU A 129 -18.71 25.22 28.23
CA GLU A 129 -19.48 25.93 29.26
C GLU A 129 -20.24 27.11 28.64
N SER A 130 -19.60 27.84 27.72
CA SER A 130 -20.23 28.96 27.03
C SER A 130 -21.30 28.54 26.01
N LEU A 131 -21.06 27.48 25.24
CA LEU A 131 -21.94 27.05 24.15
C LEU A 131 -23.06 26.10 24.58
N TYR A 132 -22.80 25.25 25.58
CA TYR A 132 -23.72 24.21 26.04
C TYR A 132 -24.16 24.38 27.50
N GLY A 133 -23.47 25.23 28.28
CA GLY A 133 -23.79 25.50 29.69
C GLY A 133 -23.12 24.56 30.69
N VAL A 134 -22.56 23.43 30.24
CA VAL A 134 -21.87 22.45 31.10
C VAL A 134 -20.77 21.73 30.33
N VAL A 135 -19.72 21.32 31.04
CA VAL A 135 -18.67 20.45 30.48
C VAL A 135 -19.19 19.02 30.40
N VAL A 136 -19.40 18.53 29.18
CA VAL A 136 -19.84 17.15 28.91
C VAL A 136 -18.66 16.19 28.66
N SER A 137 -18.88 14.88 28.75
CA SER A 137 -17.84 13.88 28.45
C SER A 137 -17.94 13.28 27.05
N GLN A 138 -18.98 13.63 26.30
CA GLN A 138 -19.31 13.09 24.98
C GLN A 138 -19.67 14.23 24.01
N PRO A 139 -19.58 14.03 22.68
CA PRO A 139 -20.06 15.01 21.73
C PRO A 139 -21.54 15.31 21.92
N VAL A 140 -21.92 16.58 21.84
CA VAL A 140 -23.31 17.02 21.98
C VAL A 140 -23.68 18.04 20.91
N PRO A 141 -24.93 18.02 20.41
CA PRO A 141 -25.41 19.04 19.50
C PRO A 141 -25.56 20.38 20.22
N ILE A 142 -25.11 21.44 19.57
CA ILE A 142 -25.21 22.83 20.05
C ILE A 142 -26.09 23.70 19.13
N TRP A 143 -26.32 23.25 17.89
CA TRP A 143 -27.19 23.93 16.94
C TRP A 143 -27.77 22.95 15.90
N GLY A 144 -28.86 23.32 15.22
CA GLY A 144 -29.44 22.47 14.18
C GLY A 144 -30.46 23.16 13.27
N TRP A 145 -30.59 22.64 12.05
CA TRP A 145 -31.52 23.13 11.02
C TRP A 145 -32.09 21.98 10.18
N GLY A 146 -33.14 22.31 9.40
CA GLY A 146 -33.82 21.39 8.49
C GLY A 146 -34.70 20.35 9.19
N ARG A 147 -35.61 19.75 8.42
CA ARG A 147 -36.45 18.63 8.88
C ARG A 147 -35.66 17.33 8.74
N LEU A 148 -35.61 16.55 9.81
CA LEU A 148 -34.96 15.25 9.78
C LEU A 148 -35.90 14.21 9.16
N PRO A 149 -35.46 13.43 8.17
CA PRO A 149 -36.23 12.31 7.65
C PRO A 149 -36.27 11.17 8.67
N ASP A 150 -37.39 10.45 8.73
CA ASP A 150 -37.51 9.18 9.46
C ASP A 150 -36.47 8.18 8.93
N GLN A 151 -35.88 7.39 9.83
CA GLN A 151 -34.83 6.43 9.52
C GLN A 151 -35.24 5.37 8.49
N TYR A 152 -36.53 5.08 8.32
CA TYR A 152 -37.03 4.16 7.30
C TYR A 152 -38.02 4.83 6.34
N GLY A 153 -37.96 6.17 6.24
CA GLY A 153 -38.76 6.93 5.29
C GLY A 153 -40.25 7.03 5.63
N ARG A 154 -40.64 6.76 6.88
CA ARG A 154 -42.05 6.84 7.31
C ARG A 154 -42.43 8.29 7.61
N ASP A 155 -43.44 8.79 6.90
CA ASP A 155 -43.98 10.14 7.10
C ASP A 155 -45.12 10.17 8.13
N ARG A 156 -45.82 9.04 8.30
CA ARG A 156 -46.90 8.80 9.26
C ARG A 156 -46.95 7.32 9.64
N ARG A 157 -47.79 6.96 10.62
CA ARG A 157 -48.02 5.56 11.00
C ARG A 157 -48.64 4.73 9.85
N ASP A 158 -49.41 5.40 8.99
CA ASP A 158 -49.98 4.94 7.71
C ASP A 158 -50.01 6.15 6.74
N SER A 159 -49.73 5.94 5.46
CA SER A 159 -49.00 6.82 4.52
C SER A 159 -49.66 8.11 3.98
N ASP A 160 -48.80 8.87 3.27
CA ASP A 160 -49.01 9.69 2.07
C ASP A 160 -49.38 11.17 2.27
N GLU A 161 -48.40 12.00 2.63
CA GLU A 161 -48.27 13.32 1.99
C GLU A 161 -46.94 14.01 2.31
N GLN A 162 -46.27 14.52 1.27
CA GLN A 162 -45.02 15.28 1.37
C GLN A 162 -45.29 16.78 1.19
N PRO A 163 -44.89 17.68 2.11
CA PRO A 163 -44.95 19.11 1.85
C PRO A 163 -43.63 19.65 1.29
N ASP A 164 -43.81 20.62 0.38
CA ASP A 164 -42.82 21.37 -0.38
C ASP A 164 -42.07 22.44 0.44
N ALA A 165 -40.88 22.80 -0.02
CA ALA A 165 -40.32 24.14 0.16
C ALA A 165 -39.40 24.53 -1.02
N SER A 166 -39.57 25.78 -1.43
CA SER A 166 -39.13 26.37 -2.68
C SER A 166 -37.66 26.79 -2.69
N LEU A 167 -36.83 25.98 -3.33
CA LEU A 167 -35.62 26.42 -4.03
C LEU A 167 -35.93 26.54 -5.52
N SER A 168 -35.29 27.47 -6.24
CA SER A 168 -35.43 27.51 -7.70
C SER A 168 -34.94 26.20 -8.33
N THR A 169 -35.53 25.79 -9.45
CA THR A 169 -35.13 24.57 -10.18
C THR A 169 -33.62 24.53 -10.47
N GLN A 170 -33.03 25.70 -10.74
CA GLN A 170 -31.59 25.84 -10.98
C GLN A 170 -30.77 25.56 -9.72
N GLN A 171 -31.15 26.12 -8.56
CA GLN A 171 -30.49 25.84 -7.28
C GLN A 171 -30.63 24.37 -6.88
N LYS A 172 -31.83 23.79 -7.01
CA LYS A 172 -32.07 22.35 -6.74
C LYS A 172 -31.15 21.48 -7.59
N ARG A 173 -30.99 21.80 -8.88
CA ARG A 173 -30.13 21.05 -9.80
C ARG A 173 -28.64 21.21 -9.47
N ALA A 174 -28.21 22.43 -9.12
CA ALA A 174 -26.82 22.69 -8.73
C ALA A 174 -26.44 21.94 -7.46
N ILE A 175 -27.25 22.03 -6.40
CA ILE A 175 -27.03 21.32 -5.14
C ILE A 175 -27.06 19.81 -5.38
N ARG A 176 -28.03 19.29 -6.15
CA ARG A 176 -28.07 17.86 -6.49
C ARG A 176 -26.78 17.40 -7.18
N LYS A 177 -26.27 18.18 -8.14
CA LYS A 177 -25.02 17.85 -8.85
C LYS A 177 -23.83 17.81 -7.88
N GLU A 178 -23.70 18.81 -7.02
CA GLU A 178 -22.66 18.87 -6.00
C GLU A 178 -22.76 17.68 -5.03
N THR A 179 -23.97 17.39 -4.53
CA THR A 179 -24.22 16.25 -3.65
C THR A 179 -23.90 14.92 -4.32
N THR A 180 -24.34 14.70 -5.56
CA THR A 180 -24.04 13.45 -6.28
C THR A 180 -22.54 13.29 -6.47
N ALA A 181 -21.83 14.35 -6.86
CA ALA A 181 -20.37 14.31 -6.98
C ALA A 181 -19.70 14.00 -5.63
N PHE A 182 -20.13 14.63 -4.54
CA PHE A 182 -19.59 14.36 -3.20
C PHE A 182 -19.89 12.93 -2.72
N VAL A 183 -21.11 12.45 -2.89
CA VAL A 183 -21.50 11.10 -2.44
C VAL A 183 -20.72 10.03 -3.21
N MET A 184 -20.57 10.20 -4.52
CA MET A 184 -19.94 9.21 -5.40
C MET A 184 -18.41 9.28 -5.38
N ASP A 185 -17.82 10.48 -5.36
CA ASP A 185 -16.40 10.67 -5.67
C ASP A 185 -15.55 11.06 -4.45
N PHE A 186 -16.15 11.43 -3.31
CA PHE A 186 -15.38 11.92 -2.17
C PHE A 186 -14.52 10.82 -1.53
N GLY A 187 -13.23 11.10 -1.38
CA GLY A 187 -12.25 10.16 -0.84
C GLY A 187 -11.77 9.11 -1.84
N HIS A 188 -12.28 9.12 -3.08
CA HIS A 188 -11.65 8.40 -4.18
C HIS A 188 -10.37 9.15 -4.58
N MET A 189 -9.24 8.70 -4.06
CA MET A 189 -7.93 9.14 -4.50
C MET A 189 -7.50 8.26 -5.67
N ASP A 190 -7.04 8.87 -6.76
CA ASP A 190 -6.21 8.15 -7.73
C ASP A 190 -4.94 7.72 -6.98
N PRO A 191 -4.71 6.42 -6.77
CA PRO A 191 -3.58 5.97 -5.96
C PRO A 191 -2.28 6.39 -6.63
N GLU A 192 -1.40 7.05 -5.87
CA GLU A 192 -0.07 7.39 -6.35
C GLU A 192 0.73 6.10 -6.57
N ARG A 193 1.63 6.09 -7.55
CA ARG A 193 2.51 4.93 -7.78
C ARG A 193 3.51 4.82 -6.63
N LEU A 194 3.78 3.60 -6.17
CA LEU A 194 4.79 3.33 -5.16
C LEU A 194 6.18 3.86 -5.58
N ASP A 195 6.82 4.70 -4.76
CA ASP A 195 8.23 5.07 -4.96
C ASP A 195 9.12 3.87 -4.57
N PRO A 196 9.99 3.37 -5.47
CA PRO A 196 10.93 2.29 -5.16
C PRO A 196 11.86 2.57 -3.96
N LYS A 197 12.11 3.85 -3.63
CA LYS A 197 12.90 4.23 -2.44
C LYS A 197 12.17 3.89 -1.14
N ASP A 198 10.86 4.08 -1.09
CA ASP A 198 10.06 3.77 0.09
C ASP A 198 10.00 2.27 0.32
N LEU A 199 9.84 1.49 -0.76
CA LEU A 199 9.91 0.03 -0.70
C LEU A 199 11.27 -0.47 -0.21
N ARG A 200 12.38 0.08 -0.74
CA ARG A 200 13.73 -0.30 -0.29
C ARG A 200 13.97 0.05 1.18
N THR A 201 13.50 1.21 1.63
CA THR A 201 13.59 1.63 3.02
C THR A 201 12.80 0.70 3.94
N ALA A 202 11.58 0.34 3.56
CA ALA A 202 10.75 -0.61 4.31
C ALA A 202 11.36 -2.03 4.33
N ARG A 203 11.89 -2.51 3.20
CA ARG A 203 12.62 -3.80 3.11
C ARG A 203 13.86 -3.83 4.00
N ALA A 204 14.61 -2.74 4.06
CA ALA A 204 15.79 -2.63 4.91
C ALA A 204 15.44 -2.64 6.40
N ALA A 205 14.28 -2.06 6.78
CA ALA A 205 13.80 -2.07 8.16
C ALA A 205 13.38 -3.47 8.64
N GLY A 206 12.96 -4.36 7.74
CA GLY A 206 12.55 -5.73 8.08
C GLY A 206 11.31 -5.81 8.98
N ASP A 207 10.53 -4.73 9.07
CA ASP A 207 9.34 -4.61 9.92
C ASP A 207 8.05 -4.68 9.10
N ILE A 208 7.10 -5.49 9.56
CA ILE A 208 5.80 -5.69 8.90
C ILE A 208 5.03 -4.37 8.83
N GLY A 209 5.03 -3.58 9.92
CA GLY A 209 4.30 -2.31 9.98
C GLY A 209 4.86 -1.28 9.00
N ALA A 210 6.19 -1.17 8.90
CA ALA A 210 6.84 -0.31 7.92
C ALA A 210 6.52 -0.70 6.47
N LEU A 211 6.48 -2.01 6.16
CA LEU A 211 6.11 -2.49 4.83
C LEU A 211 4.64 -2.19 4.50
N LEU A 212 3.72 -2.50 5.41
CA LEU A 212 2.29 -2.21 5.19
C LEU A 212 2.02 -0.71 5.07
N ALA A 213 2.71 0.13 5.85
CA ALA A 213 2.59 1.58 5.77
C ALA A 213 3.08 2.13 4.42
N ALA A 214 4.19 1.61 3.88
CA ALA A 214 4.71 2.04 2.58
C ALA A 214 3.79 1.64 1.41
N LEU A 215 2.97 0.60 1.58
CA LEU A 215 2.04 0.10 0.56
C LEU A 215 0.62 0.68 0.69
N ALA A 216 0.36 1.43 1.77
CA ALA A 216 -0.97 1.93 2.06
C ALA A 216 -1.39 3.03 1.08
N GLY A 217 -2.43 2.77 0.30
CA GLY A 217 -3.04 3.73 -0.64
C GLY A 217 -2.23 4.02 -1.90
N VAL A 218 -1.25 3.16 -2.25
CA VAL A 218 -0.42 3.30 -3.46
C VAL A 218 -0.68 2.18 -4.48
N GLU A 219 -0.45 2.50 -5.75
CA GLU A 219 -0.52 1.57 -6.88
C GLU A 219 0.79 0.78 -7.01
N THR A 220 0.69 -0.55 -7.10
CA THR A 220 1.82 -1.48 -7.00
C THR A 220 1.99 -2.38 -8.21
N GLY A 221 1.10 -2.35 -9.19
CA GLY A 221 1.06 -3.27 -10.34
C GLY A 221 2.34 -3.25 -11.19
N HIS A 222 3.03 -2.11 -11.22
CA HIS A 222 4.30 -1.94 -11.92
C HIS A 222 5.51 -2.58 -11.20
N VAL A 223 5.37 -2.99 -9.92
CA VAL A 223 6.47 -3.47 -9.05
C VAL A 223 6.11 -4.72 -8.21
N LEU A 224 5.20 -5.58 -8.68
CA LEU A 224 4.72 -6.72 -7.89
C LEU A 224 5.78 -7.79 -7.55
N GLN A 225 6.81 -8.02 -8.38
CA GLN A 225 7.91 -8.93 -8.04
C GLN A 225 8.75 -8.36 -6.90
N GLN A 226 9.05 -7.06 -6.94
CA GLN A 226 9.81 -6.40 -5.88
C GLN A 226 9.02 -6.37 -4.57
N VAL A 227 7.72 -6.03 -4.64
CA VAL A 227 6.83 -6.05 -3.48
C VAL A 227 6.70 -7.47 -2.93
N GLY A 228 6.47 -8.48 -3.77
CA GLY A 228 6.33 -9.86 -3.30
C GLY A 228 7.61 -10.45 -2.71
N GLN A 229 8.78 -10.06 -3.22
CA GLN A 229 10.05 -10.40 -2.59
C GLN A 229 10.15 -9.78 -1.18
N ALA A 230 9.72 -8.53 -0.99
CA ALA A 230 9.68 -7.90 0.33
C ALA A 230 8.80 -8.68 1.32
N PHE A 231 7.62 -9.14 0.88
CA PHE A 231 6.75 -9.99 1.69
C PHE A 231 7.41 -11.33 2.01
N ALA A 232 8.02 -12.00 1.03
CA ALA A 232 8.68 -13.29 1.24
C ALA A 232 9.78 -13.22 2.31
N GLU A 233 10.57 -12.14 2.30
CA GLU A 233 11.60 -11.83 3.30
C GLU A 233 10.99 -11.55 4.69
N VAL A 234 9.94 -10.72 4.76
CA VAL A 234 9.27 -10.40 6.01
C VAL A 234 8.66 -11.65 6.67
N TRP A 235 8.08 -12.56 5.87
CA TRP A 235 7.59 -13.84 6.37
C TRP A 235 8.72 -14.75 6.89
N GLU A 236 9.90 -14.71 6.27
CA GLU A 236 11.09 -15.47 6.69
C GLU A 236 11.66 -14.94 8.02
N HIS A 237 11.67 -13.62 8.21
CA HIS A 237 12.11 -12.99 9.46
C HIS A 237 11.05 -13.02 10.58
N GLY A 238 9.76 -13.02 10.24
CA GLY A 238 8.66 -12.64 11.12
C GLY A 238 7.90 -13.78 11.82
N ALA A 239 8.02 -15.04 11.37
CA ALA A 239 7.12 -16.14 11.78
C ALA A 239 7.65 -17.08 12.89
N GLY A 240 8.52 -16.61 13.78
CA GLY A 240 8.88 -17.32 15.02
C GLY A 240 7.91 -17.03 16.19
N PRO A 241 7.65 -17.98 17.13
CA PRO A 241 6.54 -17.88 18.08
C PRO A 241 6.87 -16.99 19.29
N VAL A 242 6.68 -15.66 19.24
CA VAL A 242 6.79 -14.82 20.46
C VAL A 242 5.85 -13.58 20.51
N LYS A 243 5.07 -13.57 21.61
CA LYS A 243 4.36 -12.53 22.40
C LYS A 243 3.11 -11.79 21.82
N ARG A 244 1.99 -12.07 22.53
CA ARG A 244 0.58 -11.80 22.23
C ARG A 244 0.05 -10.55 22.95
N ARG A 245 -0.08 -9.42 22.23
CA ARG A 245 -1.22 -8.46 22.25
C ARG A 245 -0.83 -7.26 21.40
N GLY A 246 -1.56 -7.04 20.30
CA GLY A 246 -1.22 -6.06 19.25
C GLY A 246 -0.85 -6.71 17.91
N ARG A 247 -0.10 -7.83 17.95
CA ARG A 247 0.41 -8.50 16.73
C ARG A 247 -0.64 -9.21 15.87
N ARG A 248 -1.78 -9.64 16.46
CA ARG A 248 -2.84 -10.35 15.72
C ARG A 248 -3.55 -9.52 14.66
N SER A 249 -3.57 -8.19 14.74
CA SER A 249 -4.15 -7.35 13.67
C SER A 249 -3.15 -7.20 12.53
N VAL A 250 -1.90 -6.86 12.86
CA VAL A 250 -0.79 -6.72 11.89
C VAL A 250 -0.51 -8.03 11.14
N GLU A 251 -0.52 -9.18 11.82
CA GLU A 251 -0.41 -10.50 11.18
C GLU A 251 -1.56 -10.77 10.21
N ARG A 252 -2.79 -10.34 10.55
CA ARG A 252 -3.97 -10.52 9.68
C ARG A 252 -3.95 -9.57 8.48
N GLU A 253 -3.50 -8.34 8.67
CA GLU A 253 -3.27 -7.39 7.57
C GLU A 253 -2.19 -7.92 6.62
N LEU A 254 -1.10 -8.47 7.17
CA LEU A 254 -0.07 -9.15 6.40
C LEU A 254 -0.64 -10.35 5.62
N GLU A 255 -1.45 -11.20 6.26
CA GLU A 255 -2.11 -12.33 5.60
C GLU A 255 -2.98 -11.87 4.42
N SER A 256 -3.82 -10.87 4.63
CA SER A 256 -4.72 -10.34 3.60
C SER A 256 -3.97 -9.67 2.47
N ALA A 257 -2.94 -8.86 2.78
CA ALA A 257 -2.11 -8.21 1.77
C ALA A 257 -1.30 -9.25 0.97
N THR A 258 -0.81 -10.31 1.63
CA THR A 258 -0.12 -11.42 0.96
C THR A 258 -1.06 -12.16 0.02
N MET A 259 -2.31 -12.41 0.43
CA MET A 259 -3.33 -13.04 -0.42
C MET A 259 -3.71 -12.15 -1.63
N GLY A 260 -3.90 -10.85 -1.39
CA GLY A 260 -4.13 -9.87 -2.46
C GLY A 260 -2.98 -9.85 -3.46
N LEU A 261 -1.75 -9.94 -2.97
CA LEU A 261 -0.54 -9.97 -3.80
C LEU A 261 -0.42 -11.25 -4.61
N SER A 262 -0.70 -12.42 -4.02
CA SER A 262 -0.72 -13.68 -4.76
C SER A 262 -1.78 -13.67 -5.87
N ASN A 263 -2.93 -13.06 -5.63
CA ASN A 263 -3.97 -12.90 -6.65
C ASN A 263 -3.52 -11.94 -7.75
N ALA A 264 -2.97 -10.77 -7.40
CA ALA A 264 -2.49 -9.79 -8.37
C ALA A 264 -1.39 -10.38 -9.27
N LEU A 265 -0.43 -11.12 -8.70
CA LEU A 265 0.59 -11.86 -9.45
C LEU A 265 -0.03 -12.91 -10.38
N SER A 266 -0.99 -13.69 -9.88
CA SER A 266 -1.67 -14.71 -10.69
C SER A 266 -2.47 -14.12 -11.85
N TRP A 267 -3.10 -12.98 -11.65
CA TRP A 267 -3.83 -12.25 -12.70
C TRP A 267 -2.90 -11.61 -13.73
N ARG A 268 -1.76 -11.08 -13.28
CA ARG A 268 -0.77 -10.45 -14.15
C ARG A 268 -0.03 -11.44 -15.05
N ASP A 269 0.18 -12.66 -14.55
CA ASP A 269 0.71 -13.83 -15.27
C ASP A 269 1.98 -13.54 -16.09
N ARG A 270 2.96 -12.87 -15.46
CA ARG A 270 4.28 -12.62 -16.05
C ARG A 270 5.30 -13.66 -15.56
N ALA A 271 6.43 -13.73 -16.26
CA ALA A 271 7.57 -14.57 -15.84
C ALA A 271 7.91 -14.32 -14.36
N GLY A 272 7.97 -15.41 -13.58
CA GLY A 272 8.24 -15.38 -12.15
C GLY A 272 7.00 -15.17 -11.27
N ASP A 273 5.86 -14.73 -11.81
CA ASP A 273 4.67 -14.41 -11.01
C ASP A 273 4.06 -15.67 -10.40
N ALA A 274 3.95 -16.75 -11.17
CA ALA A 274 3.42 -18.03 -10.68
C ALA A 274 4.28 -18.59 -9.52
N GLN A 275 5.61 -18.51 -9.65
CA GLN A 275 6.55 -18.98 -8.64
C GLN A 275 6.44 -18.16 -7.36
N LEU A 276 6.40 -16.82 -7.47
CA LEU A 276 6.28 -15.94 -6.32
C LEU A 276 4.91 -16.07 -5.65
N ALA A 277 3.83 -16.17 -6.42
CA ALA A 277 2.49 -16.39 -5.89
C ALA A 277 2.41 -17.72 -5.11
N ALA A 278 2.95 -18.81 -5.67
CA ALA A 278 3.02 -20.10 -4.98
C ALA A 278 3.84 -20.03 -3.69
N GLU A 279 4.97 -19.31 -3.72
CA GLU A 279 5.83 -19.09 -2.57
C GLU A 279 5.11 -18.34 -1.43
N LEU A 280 4.36 -17.29 -1.76
CA LEU A 280 3.57 -16.50 -0.81
C LEU A 280 2.41 -17.33 -0.23
N VAL A 281 1.71 -18.10 -1.06
CA VAL A 281 0.61 -18.97 -0.64
C VAL A 281 1.11 -20.11 0.27
N ALA A 282 2.26 -20.71 -0.04
CA ALA A 282 2.88 -21.72 0.82
C ALA A 282 3.18 -21.16 2.23
N ARG A 283 3.76 -19.95 2.30
CA ARG A 283 4.02 -19.25 3.57
C ARG A 283 2.75 -18.97 4.37
N LEU A 284 1.71 -18.46 3.71
CA LEU A 284 0.39 -18.26 4.33
C LEU A 284 -0.19 -19.52 4.94
N GLN A 285 0.09 -20.67 4.32
CA GLN A 285 -0.41 -21.97 4.74
C GLN A 285 0.53 -22.68 5.73
N GLY A 286 1.62 -22.03 6.15
CA GLY A 286 2.62 -22.59 7.05
C GLY A 286 3.39 -23.77 6.45
N ARG A 287 3.50 -23.82 5.11
CA ARG A 287 4.22 -24.87 4.38
C ARG A 287 5.54 -24.33 3.86
N GLU A 288 6.50 -25.23 3.67
CA GLU A 288 7.73 -24.90 2.98
C GLU A 288 7.45 -24.61 1.49
N PRO A 289 7.92 -23.48 0.94
CA PRO A 289 7.78 -23.18 -0.48
C PRO A 289 8.54 -24.19 -1.37
N GLU A 290 8.06 -24.38 -2.59
CA GLU A 290 8.69 -25.27 -3.57
C GLU A 290 10.07 -24.76 -4.03
N GLY A 291 10.96 -25.68 -4.38
CA GLY A 291 12.31 -25.41 -4.88
C GLY A 291 13.37 -25.36 -3.77
N ARG A 292 14.59 -25.80 -4.10
CA ARG A 292 15.74 -25.77 -3.19
C ARG A 292 16.11 -24.31 -2.90
N PRO A 293 16.17 -23.87 -1.63
CA PRO A 293 16.56 -22.49 -1.29
C PRO A 293 18.01 -22.22 -1.70
N LEU A 294 18.25 -21.08 -2.35
CA LEU A 294 19.57 -20.59 -2.73
C LEU A 294 19.75 -19.15 -2.23
N PRO A 295 20.78 -18.84 -1.42
CA PRO A 295 21.02 -17.51 -0.85
C PRO A 295 21.58 -16.54 -1.92
N VAL A 296 20.73 -16.13 -2.86
CA VAL A 296 21.09 -15.25 -3.97
C VAL A 296 20.35 -13.92 -3.87
N ASP A 297 21.09 -12.82 -4.09
CA ASP A 297 20.47 -11.52 -4.27
C ASP A 297 19.86 -11.43 -5.68
N LEU A 298 18.52 -11.42 -5.73
CA LEU A 298 17.77 -11.33 -6.99
C LEU A 298 18.06 -10.05 -7.76
N GLU A 299 18.35 -8.94 -7.09
CA GLU A 299 18.67 -7.67 -7.74
C GLU A 299 19.97 -7.81 -8.51
N VAL A 300 21.02 -8.29 -7.83
CA VAL A 300 22.35 -8.52 -8.41
C VAL A 300 22.29 -9.55 -9.55
N LEU A 301 21.56 -10.65 -9.36
CA LEU A 301 21.40 -11.67 -10.41
C LEU A 301 20.69 -11.10 -11.64
N ALA A 302 19.56 -10.42 -11.42
CA ALA A 302 18.74 -9.85 -12.49
C ALA A 302 19.51 -8.79 -13.29
N GLU A 303 20.29 -7.94 -12.63
CA GLU A 303 21.16 -6.96 -13.30
C GLU A 303 22.24 -7.64 -14.15
N THR A 304 22.96 -8.59 -13.55
CA THR A 304 24.09 -9.30 -14.19
C THR A 304 23.64 -10.11 -15.40
N MET A 305 22.47 -10.76 -15.34
CA MET A 305 21.88 -11.52 -16.46
C MET A 305 21.65 -10.66 -17.72
N THR A 306 21.57 -9.33 -17.58
CA THR A 306 21.38 -8.41 -18.72
C THR A 306 22.67 -7.94 -19.37
N LEU A 307 23.82 -8.20 -18.75
CA LEU A 307 25.12 -7.82 -19.31
C LEU A 307 25.39 -8.60 -20.59
N ARG A 308 25.91 -7.88 -21.59
CA ARG A 308 26.24 -8.37 -22.92
C ARG A 308 27.62 -7.84 -23.25
N ASP A 309 28.53 -8.75 -23.60
CA ASP A 309 29.91 -8.42 -23.92
C ASP A 309 30.41 -9.33 -25.05
N ASP A 310 31.45 -8.91 -25.77
CA ASP A 310 32.13 -9.72 -26.78
C ASP A 310 32.71 -11.00 -26.16
N ALA A 311 33.07 -10.94 -24.87
CA ALA A 311 33.58 -12.08 -24.10
C ALA A 311 32.49 -13.10 -23.68
N GLY A 312 31.20 -12.71 -23.72
CA GLY A 312 30.07 -13.59 -23.41
C GLY A 312 28.93 -12.88 -22.67
N ASP A 313 27.75 -13.51 -22.70
CA ASP A 313 26.50 -12.93 -22.22
C ASP A 313 26.04 -13.56 -20.91
N GLY A 314 25.57 -12.72 -19.98
CA GLY A 314 24.88 -13.15 -18.77
C GLY A 314 25.77 -13.32 -17.53
N ALA A 315 25.31 -14.16 -16.62
CA ALA A 315 25.84 -14.32 -15.28
C ALA A 315 26.17 -15.79 -14.99
N TYR A 316 27.35 -16.04 -14.43
CA TYR A 316 27.64 -17.24 -13.66
C TYR A 316 27.00 -17.13 -12.28
N LEU A 317 26.33 -18.19 -11.86
CA LEU A 317 25.73 -18.33 -10.54
C LEU A 317 26.29 -19.58 -9.87
N ASP A 318 26.89 -19.38 -8.69
CA ASP A 318 27.34 -20.44 -7.80
C ASP A 318 26.13 -21.05 -7.07
N LEU A 319 25.92 -22.36 -7.24
CA LEU A 319 24.81 -23.09 -6.66
C LEU A 319 25.01 -23.49 -5.18
N ASP A 320 26.22 -23.30 -4.66
CA ASP A 320 26.59 -23.59 -3.28
C ASP A 320 26.55 -22.32 -2.42
N THR A 321 27.05 -21.21 -2.95
CA THR A 321 27.16 -19.94 -2.22
C THR A 321 26.12 -18.89 -2.60
N GLY A 322 25.51 -19.01 -3.79
CA GLY A 322 24.64 -17.97 -4.35
C GLY A 322 25.39 -16.77 -4.94
N THR A 323 26.72 -16.83 -5.02
CA THR A 323 27.55 -15.79 -5.64
C THR A 323 27.24 -15.63 -7.13
N VAL A 324 27.15 -14.38 -7.58
CA VAL A 324 26.86 -14.01 -8.96
C VAL A 324 28.06 -13.28 -9.56
N LEU A 325 28.54 -13.72 -10.72
CA LEU A 325 29.63 -13.09 -11.45
C LEU A 325 29.27 -12.89 -12.93
N PRO A 326 29.62 -11.75 -13.55
CA PRO A 326 29.45 -11.57 -14.99
C PRO A 326 30.31 -12.58 -15.77
N VAL A 327 29.77 -13.12 -16.87
CA VAL A 327 30.51 -14.02 -17.76
C VAL A 327 31.80 -13.37 -18.29
N ALA A 328 31.75 -12.07 -18.62
CA ALA A 328 32.90 -11.32 -19.09
C ALA A 328 34.07 -11.30 -18.08
N VAL A 329 33.78 -11.19 -16.78
CA VAL A 329 34.80 -11.13 -15.71
C VAL A 329 35.56 -12.45 -15.62
N ILE A 330 34.86 -13.59 -15.72
CA ILE A 330 35.49 -14.92 -15.74
C ILE A 330 36.36 -15.09 -16.99
N ALA A 331 35.85 -14.65 -18.15
CA ALA A 331 36.56 -14.76 -19.42
C ALA A 331 37.87 -13.94 -19.42
N GLU A 332 37.90 -12.76 -18.80
CA GLU A 332 39.10 -11.92 -18.66
C GLU A 332 40.23 -12.61 -17.87
N HIS A 333 39.88 -13.44 -16.88
CA HIS A 333 40.85 -14.16 -16.04
C HIS A 333 41.24 -15.54 -16.60
N GLY A 334 40.70 -15.92 -17.77
CA GLY A 334 41.19 -17.08 -18.54
C GLY A 334 40.95 -18.44 -17.88
N GLY A 335 39.84 -18.60 -17.15
CA GLY A 335 39.51 -19.83 -16.40
C GLY A 335 38.08 -20.32 -16.60
N ASP A 336 37.79 -21.43 -15.94
CA ASP A 336 36.46 -22.02 -15.80
C ASP A 336 36.13 -22.06 -14.29
N PRO A 337 35.00 -21.50 -13.85
CA PRO A 337 34.70 -21.38 -12.43
C PRO A 337 34.57 -22.73 -11.72
N GLU A 338 34.19 -23.81 -12.42
CA GLU A 338 34.16 -25.17 -11.84
C GLU A 338 35.57 -25.66 -11.48
N SER A 339 36.56 -25.29 -12.29
CA SER A 339 37.98 -25.62 -12.12
C SER A 339 38.71 -24.70 -11.13
N GLY A 340 38.05 -23.65 -10.65
CA GLY A 340 38.61 -22.62 -9.77
C GLY A 340 39.31 -21.48 -10.53
N VAL A 341 39.21 -20.26 -9.99
CA VAL A 341 39.85 -19.04 -10.51
C VAL A 341 40.51 -18.30 -9.35
N GLU A 342 41.82 -18.52 -9.15
CA GLU A 342 42.59 -18.02 -8.00
C GLU A 342 42.52 -16.49 -7.86
N ASP A 343 42.64 -15.76 -8.97
CA ASP A 343 42.60 -14.29 -8.99
C ASP A 343 41.25 -13.71 -8.50
N LEU A 344 40.18 -14.50 -8.60
CA LEU A 344 38.84 -14.14 -8.14
C LEU A 344 38.48 -14.82 -6.80
N GLY A 345 39.41 -15.58 -6.21
CA GLY A 345 39.17 -16.35 -4.99
C GLY A 345 38.14 -17.46 -5.15
N ILE A 346 37.94 -17.97 -6.37
CA ILE A 346 36.99 -19.07 -6.65
C ILE A 346 37.69 -20.40 -6.39
N GLU A 347 37.21 -21.14 -5.40
CA GLU A 347 37.70 -22.49 -5.11
C GLU A 347 37.14 -23.52 -6.11
N PRO A 348 37.93 -24.55 -6.49
CA PRO A 348 37.45 -25.62 -7.36
C PRO A 348 36.41 -26.50 -6.66
N GLY A 349 35.49 -27.06 -7.45
CA GLY A 349 34.52 -28.06 -6.99
C GLY A 349 33.15 -27.52 -6.57
N HIS A 350 32.92 -26.21 -6.71
CA HIS A 350 31.57 -25.63 -6.65
C HIS A 350 30.81 -25.88 -7.97
N GLU A 351 29.49 -26.03 -7.89
CA GLU A 351 28.64 -26.19 -9.08
C GLU A 351 28.18 -24.82 -9.60
N TRP A 352 28.44 -24.52 -10.87
CA TRP A 352 28.11 -23.23 -11.48
C TRP A 352 27.13 -23.39 -12.63
N ILE A 353 26.22 -22.43 -12.78
CA ILE A 353 25.33 -22.34 -13.95
C ILE A 353 25.42 -20.98 -14.60
N VAL A 354 25.24 -20.94 -15.91
CA VAL A 354 25.11 -19.69 -16.68
C VAL A 354 23.65 -19.36 -16.89
N LEU A 355 23.26 -18.13 -16.55
CA LEU A 355 21.93 -17.57 -16.76
C LEU A 355 22.04 -16.25 -17.55
N SER A 356 21.14 -16.06 -18.51
CA SER A 356 21.13 -14.86 -19.35
C SER A 356 19.70 -14.42 -19.66
N ASP A 357 19.47 -13.11 -19.77
CA ASP A 357 18.17 -12.60 -20.17
C ASP A 357 17.79 -13.06 -21.60
N PRO A 358 16.52 -13.34 -21.94
CA PRO A 358 16.16 -13.73 -23.30
C PRO A 358 16.49 -12.64 -24.32
N ALA A 359 16.86 -13.06 -25.53
CA ALA A 359 17.09 -12.12 -26.62
C ALA A 359 15.82 -11.26 -26.87
N GLY A 360 15.99 -9.94 -26.95
CA GLY A 360 14.88 -9.01 -27.17
C GLY A 360 14.04 -8.68 -25.93
N ALA A 361 14.41 -9.15 -24.73
CA ALA A 361 13.71 -8.84 -23.49
C ALA A 361 13.51 -7.34 -23.28
N ALA A 362 14.55 -6.52 -23.49
CA ALA A 362 14.45 -5.06 -23.38
C ALA A 362 13.43 -4.43 -24.35
N ALA A 363 13.22 -5.03 -25.53
CA ALA A 363 12.20 -4.57 -26.47
C ALA A 363 10.79 -5.01 -26.06
N SER A 364 10.66 -6.21 -25.46
CA SER A 364 9.41 -6.64 -24.84
C SER A 364 9.02 -5.73 -23.68
N ASP A 365 9.96 -5.42 -22.78
CA ASP A 365 9.72 -4.58 -21.61
C ASP A 365 9.15 -3.22 -22.01
N ARG A 366 9.68 -2.59 -23.07
CA ARG A 366 9.14 -1.31 -23.58
C ARG A 366 7.69 -1.42 -24.04
N ARG A 367 7.35 -2.49 -24.78
CA ARG A 367 5.97 -2.71 -25.25
C ARG A 367 5.02 -2.99 -24.10
N ASP A 368 5.47 -3.76 -23.13
CA ASP A 368 4.67 -4.12 -21.97
C ASP A 368 4.43 -2.89 -21.07
N PHE A 369 5.43 -2.03 -20.91
CA PHE A 369 5.30 -0.77 -20.16
C PHE A 369 4.29 0.18 -20.79
N VAL A 370 4.38 0.35 -22.12
CA VAL A 370 3.41 1.16 -22.86
C VAL A 370 1.99 0.61 -22.70
N ARG A 371 1.83 -0.72 -22.79
CA ARG A 371 0.53 -1.36 -22.57
C ARG A 371 0.01 -1.13 -21.15
N SER A 372 0.86 -1.23 -20.13
CA SER A 372 0.43 -0.99 -18.74
C SER A 372 0.00 0.45 -18.49
N LEU A 373 0.61 1.42 -19.17
CA LEU A 373 0.17 2.82 -19.10
C LEU A 373 -1.15 3.04 -19.86
N SER A 374 -1.29 2.48 -21.06
CA SER A 374 -2.52 2.57 -21.84
C SER A 374 -3.74 1.99 -21.11
N ASN A 375 -3.53 0.94 -20.32
CA ASN A 375 -4.54 0.31 -19.46
C ASN A 375 -4.56 0.88 -18.03
N GLY A 376 -3.78 1.92 -17.76
CA GLY A 376 -3.63 2.50 -16.42
C GLY A 376 -4.95 3.08 -15.89
N PRO A 377 -5.06 3.21 -14.56
CA PRO A 377 -6.30 3.67 -13.92
C PRO A 377 -6.60 5.14 -14.18
N THR A 378 -5.59 5.95 -14.57
CA THR A 378 -5.77 7.39 -14.78
C THR A 378 -5.79 7.77 -16.27
N LEU A 379 -6.50 8.86 -16.60
CA LEU A 379 -6.46 9.48 -17.93
C LEU A 379 -5.05 9.94 -18.32
N SER A 380 -4.24 10.32 -17.33
CA SER A 380 -2.83 10.70 -17.50
C SER A 380 -2.01 9.51 -17.99
N ASP A 381 -2.18 8.34 -17.36
CA ASP A 381 -1.49 7.10 -17.74
C ASP A 381 -1.87 6.70 -19.17
N SER A 382 -3.16 6.70 -19.47
CA SER A 382 -3.65 6.33 -20.81
C SER A 382 -3.06 7.26 -21.89
N SER A 383 -3.03 8.57 -21.62
CA SER A 383 -2.45 9.57 -22.52
C SER A 383 -0.93 9.39 -22.69
N ALA A 384 -0.21 9.05 -21.61
CA ALA A 384 1.21 8.76 -21.65
C ALA A 384 1.54 7.49 -22.43
N GLY A 385 0.75 6.42 -22.24
CA GLY A 385 0.86 5.18 -23.00
C GLY A 385 0.70 5.44 -24.51
N ASP A 386 -0.33 6.19 -24.90
CA ASP A 386 -0.55 6.58 -26.29
C ASP A 386 0.61 7.41 -26.88
N ALA A 387 1.20 8.31 -26.09
CA ALA A 387 2.34 9.11 -26.52
C ALA A 387 3.57 8.24 -26.77
N LEU A 388 3.86 7.31 -25.85
CA LEU A 388 4.99 6.38 -25.97
C LEU A 388 4.80 5.37 -27.10
N ASP A 389 3.58 4.86 -27.32
CA ASP A 389 3.27 3.99 -28.47
C ASP A 389 3.53 4.70 -29.80
N ARG A 390 3.08 5.95 -29.93
CA ARG A 390 3.37 6.79 -31.11
C ARG A 390 4.88 7.05 -31.28
N ALA A 391 5.60 7.31 -30.19
CA ALA A 391 7.05 7.51 -30.21
C ALA A 391 7.78 6.26 -30.73
N MET A 392 7.41 5.08 -30.23
CA MET A 392 7.99 3.80 -30.67
C MET A 392 7.73 3.53 -32.15
N LYS A 393 6.51 3.79 -32.65
CA LYS A 393 6.12 3.56 -34.06
C LYS A 393 6.82 4.48 -35.05
N THR A 394 7.14 5.71 -34.66
CA THR A 394 7.63 6.75 -35.58
C THR A 394 9.15 6.80 -35.69
N ARG A 395 9.88 6.66 -34.58
CA ARG A 395 11.33 6.93 -34.53
C ARG A 395 12.13 5.97 -33.64
N GLY A 396 11.52 4.85 -33.21
CA GLY A 396 12.20 3.76 -32.52
C GLY A 396 12.68 4.09 -31.10
N THR A 397 13.67 3.33 -30.62
CA THR A 397 14.11 3.31 -29.21
C THR A 397 14.55 4.66 -28.66
N LYS A 398 15.24 5.50 -29.45
CA LYS A 398 15.70 6.81 -28.97
C LYS A 398 14.53 7.72 -28.60
N LYS A 399 13.52 7.82 -29.47
CA LYS A 399 12.37 8.70 -29.23
C LYS A 399 11.51 8.22 -28.06
N PHE A 400 11.48 6.91 -27.80
CA PHE A 400 10.88 6.37 -26.58
C PHE A 400 11.51 6.98 -25.33
N TYR A 401 12.85 6.98 -25.21
CA TYR A 401 13.53 7.55 -24.06
C TYR A 401 13.39 9.08 -23.98
N ASP A 402 13.48 9.78 -25.12
CA ASP A 402 13.23 11.23 -25.15
C ASP A 402 11.81 11.56 -24.63
N THR A 403 10.80 10.76 -25.01
CA THR A 403 9.42 10.95 -24.55
C THR A 403 9.19 10.51 -23.11
N LEU A 404 9.93 9.52 -22.59
CA LEU A 404 9.92 9.20 -21.16
C LEU A 404 10.42 10.38 -20.31
N ASP A 405 11.48 11.06 -20.77
CA ASP A 405 12.04 12.23 -20.11
C ASP A 405 11.08 13.42 -20.17
N GLU A 406 10.48 13.68 -21.34
CA GLU A 406 9.44 14.71 -21.54
C GLU A 406 8.21 14.52 -20.62
N LEU A 407 7.90 13.28 -20.23
CA LEU A 407 6.75 12.93 -19.38
C LEU A 407 7.12 12.68 -17.91
N ASP A 408 8.39 12.84 -17.53
CA ASP A 408 8.91 12.54 -16.18
C ASP A 408 8.65 11.10 -15.71
N LEU A 409 8.71 10.14 -16.65
CA LEU A 409 8.42 8.72 -16.39
C LEU A 409 9.68 7.85 -16.27
N VAL A 410 10.88 8.45 -16.25
CA VAL A 410 12.15 7.71 -16.24
C VAL A 410 12.27 6.81 -15.01
N ALA A 411 11.93 7.31 -13.82
CA ALA A 411 11.99 6.53 -12.58
C ALA A 411 10.99 5.36 -12.59
N VAL A 412 9.76 5.61 -13.05
CA VAL A 412 8.69 4.60 -13.16
C VAL A 412 9.07 3.51 -14.16
N TRP A 413 9.66 3.89 -15.30
CA TRP A 413 10.18 2.94 -16.29
C TRP A 413 11.28 2.05 -15.71
N ARG A 414 12.23 2.62 -14.95
CA ARG A 414 13.30 1.84 -14.30
C ARG A 414 12.73 0.83 -13.32
N ALA A 415 11.85 1.26 -12.43
CA ALA A 415 11.17 0.39 -11.48
C ALA A 415 10.44 -0.76 -12.18
N PHE A 416 9.67 -0.46 -13.24
CA PHE A 416 8.98 -1.46 -14.03
C PHE A 416 9.95 -2.44 -14.72
N GLN A 417 11.03 -1.92 -15.30
CA GLN A 417 12.03 -2.75 -15.97
C GLN A 417 12.72 -3.70 -14.99
N ASP A 418 13.07 -3.22 -13.79
CA ASP A 418 13.70 -4.04 -12.76
C ASP A 418 12.74 -5.10 -12.24
N ASP A 419 11.46 -4.78 -12.05
CA ASP A 419 10.41 -5.76 -11.71
C ASP A 419 10.34 -6.91 -12.73
N ARG A 420 10.41 -6.57 -14.02
CA ARG A 420 10.40 -7.56 -15.11
C ARG A 420 11.65 -8.44 -15.08
N ARG A 421 12.81 -7.86 -14.80
CA ARG A 421 14.08 -8.60 -14.70
C ARG A 421 14.08 -9.54 -13.50
N TRP A 422 13.58 -9.11 -12.35
CA TRP A 422 13.43 -9.94 -11.16
C TRP A 422 12.53 -11.15 -11.43
N GLY A 423 11.40 -10.94 -12.10
CA GLY A 423 10.50 -12.02 -12.49
C GLY A 423 11.18 -13.04 -13.43
N ARG A 424 11.96 -12.58 -14.40
CA ARG A 424 12.71 -13.47 -15.29
C ARG A 424 13.83 -14.23 -14.58
N ALA A 425 14.58 -13.58 -13.70
CA ALA A 425 15.60 -14.24 -12.87
C ALA A 425 14.96 -15.34 -12.00
N ARG A 426 13.84 -15.04 -11.34
CA ARG A 426 13.08 -16.02 -10.55
C ARG A 426 12.59 -17.20 -11.40
N ALA A 427 12.05 -16.94 -12.59
CA ALA A 427 11.62 -18.00 -13.50
C ALA A 427 12.80 -18.90 -13.91
N ALA A 428 13.95 -18.32 -14.25
CA ALA A 428 15.15 -19.06 -14.64
C ALA A 428 15.70 -19.93 -13.50
N LEU A 429 15.66 -19.44 -12.26
CA LEU A 429 16.00 -20.25 -11.08
C LEU A 429 15.03 -21.43 -10.90
N ALA A 430 13.73 -21.17 -11.04
CA ALA A 430 12.70 -22.19 -10.85
C ALA A 430 12.76 -23.30 -11.91
N GLU A 431 13.16 -23.00 -13.14
CA GLU A 431 13.44 -24.02 -14.18
C GLU A 431 14.54 -25.01 -13.76
N ARG A 432 15.44 -24.60 -12.86
CA ARG A 432 16.48 -25.45 -12.26
C ARG A 432 16.05 -26.05 -10.91
N GLY A 433 14.79 -25.87 -10.51
CA GLY A 433 14.29 -26.30 -9.21
C GLY A 433 14.84 -25.48 -8.03
N LEU A 434 15.33 -24.27 -8.28
CA LEU A 434 15.92 -23.37 -7.27
C LEU A 434 14.94 -22.26 -6.89
N ARG A 435 15.01 -21.82 -5.64
CA ARG A 435 14.23 -20.70 -5.12
C ARG A 435 15.15 -19.68 -4.45
N PRO A 436 15.08 -18.39 -4.82
CA PRO A 436 15.89 -17.37 -4.19
C PRO A 436 15.45 -17.15 -2.74
N VAL A 437 16.42 -17.11 -1.82
CA VAL A 437 16.26 -16.63 -0.44
C VAL A 437 17.27 -15.52 -0.17
N ARG A 438 16.97 -14.65 0.79
CA ARG A 438 17.87 -13.54 1.11
C ARG A 438 19.22 -14.11 1.58
N PRO A 439 20.36 -13.61 1.05
CA PRO A 439 21.66 -13.99 1.59
C PRO A 439 21.72 -13.65 3.08
N ALA A 440 22.24 -14.57 3.89
CA ALA A 440 22.53 -14.25 5.28
C ALA A 440 23.50 -13.07 5.30
N GLN A 441 23.14 -11.96 5.94
CA GLN A 441 24.12 -10.92 6.25
C GLN A 441 25.26 -11.61 7.00
N SER A 442 26.49 -11.46 6.52
CA SER A 442 27.66 -11.99 7.20
C SER A 442 27.71 -11.42 8.63
N VAL A 443 27.30 -12.22 9.60
CA VAL A 443 27.57 -11.95 11.00
C VAL A 443 29.08 -12.18 11.17
N GLY A 444 29.87 -11.11 11.05
CA GLY A 444 31.29 -11.14 11.43
C GLY A 444 32.26 -10.56 10.40
N ALA A 445 32.23 -9.26 10.15
CA ALA A 445 33.48 -8.53 10.24
C ALA A 445 33.67 -8.23 11.73
N ALA A 446 34.42 -9.10 12.43
CA ALA A 446 34.86 -8.81 13.78
C ALA A 446 35.54 -7.44 13.74
N GLU A 447 35.07 -6.50 14.57
CA GLU A 447 35.84 -5.31 14.91
C GLU A 447 37.28 -5.77 15.21
N PRO A 448 38.32 -5.09 14.68
CA PRO A 448 39.69 -5.45 14.98
C PRO A 448 39.85 -5.35 16.50
N ALA A 449 40.14 -6.49 17.13
CA ALA A 449 40.35 -6.59 18.56
C ALA A 449 41.33 -5.49 18.99
N GLU A 450 40.89 -4.61 19.90
CA GLU A 450 41.78 -3.68 20.59
C GLU A 450 42.98 -4.47 21.13
N PRO A 451 44.22 -3.98 20.92
CA PRO A 451 45.38 -4.66 21.48
C PRO A 451 45.27 -4.67 23.00
N ALA A 452 45.32 -5.88 23.56
CA ALA A 452 45.27 -6.13 24.99
C ALA A 452 46.18 -5.16 25.75
N ARG A 453 45.58 -4.34 26.63
CA ARG A 453 46.32 -3.58 27.63
C ARG A 453 47.06 -4.58 28.52
N ALA A 454 48.38 -4.46 28.55
CA ALA A 454 49.26 -5.18 29.45
C ALA A 454 48.77 -5.08 30.91
N PRO A 455 48.90 -6.15 31.71
CA PRO A 455 48.49 -6.13 33.11
C PRO A 455 49.37 -5.13 33.88
N ARG A 456 48.71 -4.32 34.71
CA ARG A 456 49.38 -3.50 35.72
C ARG A 456 49.97 -4.45 36.77
N GLU A 457 51.31 -4.49 36.84
CA GLU A 457 52.02 -4.98 38.01
C GLU A 457 51.88 -3.91 39.10
N ASP A 458 51.05 -4.19 40.10
CA ASP A 458 51.04 -3.46 41.37
C ASP A 458 51.52 -4.42 42.48
N GLY A 459 52.63 -4.04 43.11
CA GLY A 459 53.11 -4.50 44.42
C GLY A 459 53.97 -5.77 44.41
N GLU A 460 55.03 -5.92 45.21
CA GLU A 460 55.58 -5.15 46.32
C GLU A 460 56.90 -5.87 46.72
N ASP A 461 57.71 -5.26 47.60
CA ASP A 461 58.91 -5.76 48.33
C ASP A 461 60.25 -5.15 47.84
N ALA A 462 60.78 -4.09 48.48
CA ALA A 462 61.39 -3.99 49.82
C ALA A 462 62.93 -4.13 49.80
N GLU A 463 63.64 -2.99 49.71
CA GLU A 463 64.66 -2.51 50.68
C GLU A 463 65.19 -1.11 50.30
#